data_AF-A0A4Y1QKV1-F1
#
_entry.id   AF-A0A4Y1QKV1-F1
#
_cell.length_a   1.000
_cell.length_b   1.000
_cell.length_c   1.000
_cell.angle_alpha   90.00
_cell.angle_beta   90.00
_cell.angle_gamma   90.00
#
_symmetry.space_group_name_H-M   'P 1'
#
loop_
_entity.id
_entity.type
_entity.pdbx_description
1 polymer ?
#
loop_
_entity_poly.entity_id
_entity_poly.type
_entity_poly.pdbx_seq_one_letter_code
_entity_poly.pdbx_strand_id
1 'polypeptide(L)'
;MVRKLSACETMGSATVICTDKTGTLTMNEMKVTKFWLGEEPVAEEAFSSISPYVLNLIQEGVALNTTGSIYRPSSNSEIEISGSPTEKAILSWAVHGSKMDMQKVVKSRSILYVEAFNSQKKRSGVLMKRKADNNTIQAHWKGAAEMILAMCTSYYSASGLVINMDDNAKMRFEQIIQGMAASSLRCIAFAHKEIPAEEQVDERDHKALLKKMD
;
A
#
# COMPACT_ATOMS: atom_id res chain seq x y z
N MET A 1 -31.24 11.29 -17.99
CA MET A 1 -32.60 11.46 -17.43
C MET A 1 -32.83 12.93 -17.15
N VAL A 2 -33.78 13.57 -17.83
CA VAL A 2 -34.10 15.01 -17.62
C VAL A 2 -35.30 15.09 -16.68
N ARG A 3 -35.14 15.78 -15.54
CA ARG A 3 -36.21 15.90 -14.53
C ARG A 3 -37.15 17.10 -14.78
N LYS A 4 -36.72 18.10 -15.55
CA LYS A 4 -37.51 19.29 -15.92
C LYS A 4 -37.25 19.65 -17.37
N LEU A 5 -38.30 19.79 -18.18
CA LEU A 5 -38.19 20.09 -19.62
C LEU A 5 -37.48 21.42 -19.91
N SER A 6 -37.68 22.45 -19.07
CA SER A 6 -36.99 23.75 -19.17
C SER A 6 -35.47 23.67 -18.98
N ALA A 7 -34.96 22.58 -18.41
CA ALA A 7 -33.52 22.36 -18.27
C ALA A 7 -32.83 22.14 -19.62
N CYS A 8 -33.53 21.61 -20.63
CA CYS A 8 -32.97 21.41 -21.97
C CYS A 8 -32.64 22.75 -22.66
N GLU A 9 -33.57 23.71 -22.58
CA GLU A 9 -33.38 25.05 -23.13
C GLU A 9 -32.28 25.83 -22.39
N THR A 10 -32.28 25.74 -21.05
CA THR A 10 -31.27 26.38 -20.19
C THR A 10 -29.86 25.84 -20.50
N MET A 11 -29.72 24.53 -20.69
CA MET A 11 -28.43 23.90 -21.00
C MET A 11 -27.94 24.26 -22.41
N GLY A 12 -28.84 24.42 -23.38
CA GLY A 12 -28.49 24.86 -24.74
C GLY A 12 -28.01 26.31 -24.83
N SER A 13 -28.37 27.14 -23.83
CA SER A 13 -27.99 28.56 -23.76
C SER A 13 -26.86 28.83 -22.74
N ALA A 14 -26.28 27.78 -22.15
CA ALA A 14 -25.25 27.93 -21.13
C ALA A 14 -23.92 28.40 -21.73
N THR A 15 -23.35 29.48 -21.19
CA THR A 15 -22.03 30.01 -21.57
C THR A 15 -20.93 29.68 -20.56
N VAL A 16 -21.31 29.25 -19.36
CA VAL A 16 -20.40 28.88 -18.26
C VAL A 16 -20.88 27.57 -17.64
N ILE A 17 -19.98 26.61 -17.46
CA ILE A 17 -20.24 25.34 -16.77
C ILE A 17 -19.37 25.30 -15.51
N CYS A 18 -20.01 25.34 -14.35
CA CYS A 18 -19.35 25.05 -13.08
C CYS A 18 -19.45 23.55 -12.82
N THR A 19 -18.31 22.87 -12.77
CA THR A 19 -18.24 21.42 -12.54
C THR A 19 -17.51 21.12 -11.24
N ASP A 20 -17.96 20.10 -10.52
CA ASP A 20 -17.20 19.55 -9.39
C ASP A 20 -16.14 18.57 -9.92
N LYS A 21 -15.00 18.46 -9.23
CA LYS A 21 -13.94 17.53 -9.64
C LYS A 21 -14.30 16.09 -9.31
N THR A 22 -14.83 15.85 -8.11
CA THR A 22 -14.99 14.50 -7.55
C THR A 22 -16.33 13.91 -8.00
N GLY A 23 -16.29 12.77 -8.69
CA GLY A 23 -17.51 12.10 -9.17
C GLY A 23 -18.19 12.75 -10.39
N THR A 24 -17.64 13.87 -10.91
CA THR A 24 -18.07 14.46 -12.20
C THR A 24 -16.92 14.43 -13.22
N LEU A 25 -15.80 15.13 -12.97
CA LEU A 25 -14.63 15.06 -13.86
C LEU A 25 -13.81 13.78 -13.65
N THR A 26 -13.81 13.26 -12.43
CA THR A 26 -13.09 12.05 -12.06
C THR A 26 -14.09 10.96 -11.70
N MET A 27 -13.75 9.70 -11.95
CA MET A 27 -14.59 8.54 -11.57
C MET A 27 -14.70 8.36 -10.04
N ASN A 28 -14.13 9.25 -9.22
CA ASN A 28 -13.98 9.09 -7.78
C ASN A 28 -13.33 7.74 -7.38
N GLU A 29 -12.52 7.20 -8.28
CA GLU A 29 -11.77 5.96 -8.11
C GLU A 29 -10.29 6.31 -7.97
N MET A 30 -9.68 5.92 -6.85
CA MET A 30 -8.23 6.05 -6.69
C MET A 30 -7.54 4.92 -7.44
N LYS A 31 -6.43 5.24 -8.10
CA LYS A 31 -5.55 4.29 -8.78
C LYS A 31 -4.11 4.55 -8.37
N VAL A 32 -3.31 3.50 -8.30
CA VAL A 32 -1.85 3.64 -8.16
C VAL A 32 -1.32 4.09 -9.51
N THR A 33 -0.68 5.25 -9.57
CA THR A 33 -0.18 5.85 -10.82
C THR A 33 1.34 5.80 -10.95
N LYS A 34 2.03 5.72 -9.81
CA LYS A 34 3.49 5.62 -9.73
C LYS A 34 3.83 4.65 -8.61
N PHE A 35 4.83 3.81 -8.87
CA PHE A 35 5.39 2.89 -7.90
C PHE A 35 6.91 3.03 -7.91
N TRP A 36 7.52 3.03 -6.72
CA TRP A 36 8.96 3.15 -6.53
C TRP A 36 9.41 2.02 -5.63
N LEU A 37 10.58 1.44 -5.96
CA LEU A 37 11.25 0.46 -5.13
C LEU A 37 12.69 0.91 -4.91
N GLY A 38 13.01 1.26 -3.66
CA GLY A 38 14.23 1.99 -3.38
C GLY A 38 14.23 3.32 -4.13
N GLU A 39 15.38 3.69 -4.67
CA GLU A 39 15.58 4.95 -5.37
C GLU A 39 15.21 4.90 -6.87
N GLU A 40 14.50 3.86 -7.31
CA GLU A 40 14.17 3.67 -8.71
C GLU A 40 12.65 3.59 -8.95
N PRO A 41 12.12 4.28 -9.97
CA PRO A 41 10.74 4.10 -10.40
C PRO A 41 10.58 2.73 -11.06
N VAL A 42 9.47 2.06 -10.76
CA VAL A 42 9.12 0.76 -11.35
C VAL A 42 7.90 0.95 -12.24
N ALA A 43 8.06 0.62 -13.53
CA ALA A 43 6.95 0.60 -14.49
C ALA A 43 5.98 -0.56 -14.20
N GLU A 44 4.71 -0.43 -14.61
CA GLU A 44 3.66 -1.43 -14.34
C GLU A 44 3.99 -2.82 -14.91
N GLU A 45 4.81 -2.91 -15.95
CA GLU A 45 5.19 -4.18 -16.59
C GLU A 45 6.51 -4.74 -16.02
N ALA A 46 7.21 -3.98 -15.17
CA ALA A 46 8.55 -4.29 -14.69
C ALA A 46 8.58 -5.11 -13.38
N PHE A 47 7.46 -5.68 -12.93
CA PHE A 47 7.47 -6.53 -11.72
C PHE A 47 8.37 -7.77 -11.86
N SER A 48 8.63 -8.24 -13.08
CA SER A 48 9.54 -9.35 -13.34
C SER A 48 11.01 -9.03 -13.07
N SER A 49 11.39 -7.75 -13.02
CA SER A 49 12.76 -7.34 -12.66
C SER A 49 12.95 -7.18 -11.14
N ILE A 50 11.89 -7.31 -10.35
CA ILE A 50 11.97 -7.29 -8.89
C ILE A 50 12.29 -8.69 -8.38
N SER A 51 13.23 -8.79 -7.44
CA SER A 51 13.54 -10.01 -6.72
C SER A 51 12.27 -10.67 -6.15
N PRO A 52 12.05 -11.97 -6.38
CA PRO A 52 10.88 -12.68 -5.86
C PRO A 52 10.69 -12.53 -4.34
N TYR A 53 11.79 -12.39 -3.59
CA TYR A 53 11.74 -12.17 -2.15
C TYR A 53 11.13 -10.80 -1.81
N VAL A 54 11.57 -9.73 -2.46
CA VAL A 54 11.04 -8.38 -2.24
C VAL A 54 9.59 -8.27 -2.71
N LEU A 55 9.27 -8.88 -3.85
CA LEU A 55 7.90 -8.92 -4.35
C LEU A 55 6.95 -9.61 -3.36
N ASN A 56 7.41 -10.70 -2.74
CA ASN A 56 6.66 -11.42 -1.72
C ASN A 56 6.42 -10.54 -0.47
N LEU A 57 7.43 -9.81 0.00
CA LEU A 57 7.28 -8.85 1.11
C LEU A 57 6.27 -7.75 0.80
N ILE A 58 6.29 -7.18 -0.41
CA ILE A 58 5.31 -6.17 -0.84
C ILE A 58 3.90 -6.77 -0.84
N GLN A 59 3.73 -7.95 -1.43
CA GLN A 59 2.43 -8.65 -1.47
C GLN A 59 1.90 -8.93 -0.07
N GLU A 60 2.77 -9.28 0.88
CA GLU A 60 2.37 -9.48 2.27
C GLU A 60 1.94 -8.21 2.96
N GLY A 61 2.71 -7.13 2.82
CA GLY A 61 2.34 -5.82 3.35
C GLY A 61 1.00 -5.34 2.78
N VAL A 62 0.74 -5.56 1.49
CA VAL A 62 -0.52 -5.19 0.84
C VAL A 62 -1.69 -6.08 1.31
N ALA A 63 -1.51 -7.40 1.30
CA ALA A 63 -2.58 -8.35 1.57
C ALA A 63 -2.94 -8.46 3.06
N LEU A 64 -2.01 -8.18 3.97
CA LEU A 64 -2.19 -8.43 5.41
C LEU A 64 -2.31 -7.14 6.22
N ASN A 65 -1.84 -6.00 5.71
CA ASN A 65 -2.05 -4.68 6.31
C ASN A 65 -3.17 -3.93 5.59
N THR A 66 -4.33 -4.58 5.44
CA THR A 66 -5.51 -4.00 4.76
C THR A 66 -6.79 -4.47 5.44
N THR A 67 -7.80 -3.60 5.45
CA THR A 67 -9.18 -3.97 5.82
C THR A 67 -10.03 -4.34 4.60
N GLY A 68 -9.48 -4.16 3.39
CA GLY A 68 -10.14 -4.54 2.15
C GLY A 68 -10.19 -6.04 1.92
N SER A 69 -11.13 -6.47 1.10
CA SER A 69 -11.27 -7.87 0.67
C SER A 69 -11.36 -7.97 -0.84
N ILE A 70 -10.93 -9.13 -1.36
CA ILE A 70 -11.03 -9.48 -2.76
C ILE A 70 -12.06 -10.58 -2.90
N TYR A 71 -13.10 -10.33 -3.68
CA TYR A 71 -14.13 -11.29 -4.01
C TYR A 71 -14.13 -11.57 -5.51
N ARG A 72 -14.15 -12.85 -5.86
CA ARG A 72 -14.29 -13.29 -7.25
C ARG A 72 -15.45 -14.27 -7.34
N PRO A 73 -16.60 -13.85 -7.88
CA PRO A 73 -17.79 -14.71 -7.94
C PRO A 73 -17.58 -16.00 -8.74
N SER A 74 -16.80 -15.93 -9.83
CA SER A 74 -16.47 -17.07 -10.69
C SER A 74 -15.13 -16.84 -11.40
N SER A 75 -14.49 -17.91 -11.88
CA SER A 75 -13.17 -17.85 -12.53
C SER A 75 -13.08 -16.90 -13.73
N ASN A 76 -14.21 -16.63 -14.40
CA ASN A 76 -14.31 -15.71 -15.54
C ASN A 76 -14.93 -14.35 -15.21
N SER A 77 -15.32 -14.11 -13.95
CA SER A 77 -15.86 -12.82 -13.52
C SER A 77 -14.75 -11.82 -13.22
N GLU A 78 -15.07 -10.53 -13.35
CA GLU A 78 -14.24 -9.45 -12.84
C GLU A 78 -14.05 -9.57 -11.32
N ILE A 79 -12.92 -9.05 -10.86
CA ILE A 79 -12.53 -9.10 -9.45
C ILE A 79 -13.17 -7.90 -8.74
N GLU A 80 -13.99 -8.17 -7.74
CA GLU A 80 -14.57 -7.14 -6.89
C GLU A 80 -13.66 -6.87 -5.69
N ILE A 81 -13.28 -5.62 -5.51
CA ILE A 81 -12.37 -5.19 -4.43
C ILE A 81 -13.10 -4.23 -3.50
N SER A 82 -13.15 -4.59 -2.21
CA SER A 82 -13.73 -3.80 -1.13
C SER A 82 -12.64 -3.11 -0.30
N GLY A 83 -13.03 -2.14 0.54
CA GLY A 83 -12.12 -1.36 1.39
C GLY A 83 -12.20 0.15 1.16
N SER A 84 -11.33 0.92 1.82
CA SER A 84 -11.22 2.36 1.56
C SER A 84 -10.73 2.64 0.13
N PRO A 85 -10.97 3.84 -0.45
CA PRO A 85 -10.51 4.17 -1.80
C PRO A 85 -9.01 3.90 -2.03
N THR A 86 -8.17 4.23 -1.05
CA THR A 86 -6.72 3.97 -1.09
C THR A 86 -6.43 2.47 -1.06
N GLU A 87 -7.09 1.69 -0.19
CA GLU A 87 -6.87 0.24 -0.11
C GLU A 87 -7.33 -0.47 -1.36
N LYS A 88 -8.47 -0.08 -1.93
CA LYS A 88 -8.95 -0.61 -3.21
C LYS A 88 -7.93 -0.38 -4.33
N ALA A 89 -7.38 0.84 -4.41
CA ALA A 89 -6.37 1.18 -5.40
C ALA A 89 -5.12 0.28 -5.29
N ILE A 90 -4.61 0.12 -4.08
CA ILE A 90 -3.41 -0.68 -3.79
C ILE A 90 -3.68 -2.17 -4.04
N LEU A 91 -4.82 -2.69 -3.59
CA LEU A 91 -5.21 -4.09 -3.82
C LEU A 91 -5.40 -4.38 -5.30
N SER A 92 -6.08 -3.50 -6.04
CA SER A 92 -6.25 -3.60 -7.49
C SER A 92 -4.89 -3.65 -8.18
N TRP A 93 -4.00 -2.73 -7.83
CA TRP A 93 -2.64 -2.68 -8.36
C TRP A 93 -1.85 -3.96 -8.08
N ALA A 94 -1.91 -4.50 -6.86
CA ALA A 94 -1.18 -5.72 -6.50
C ALA A 94 -1.74 -6.97 -7.21
N VAL A 95 -3.06 -7.06 -7.38
CA VAL A 95 -3.72 -8.18 -8.07
C VAL A 95 -3.41 -8.17 -9.56
N HIS A 96 -3.55 -7.01 -10.22
CA HIS A 96 -3.40 -6.91 -11.67
C HIS A 96 -1.93 -6.79 -12.11
N GLY A 97 -1.13 -5.96 -11.42
CA GLY A 97 0.27 -5.73 -11.75
C GLY A 97 1.17 -6.84 -11.26
N SER A 98 1.21 -7.07 -9.94
CA SER A 98 2.08 -8.06 -9.31
C SER A 98 1.56 -9.52 -9.43
N LYS A 99 0.36 -9.72 -9.99
CA LYS A 99 -0.32 -11.03 -10.07
C LYS A 99 -0.48 -11.70 -8.71
N MET A 100 -0.73 -10.89 -7.68
CA MET A 100 -0.85 -11.34 -6.30
C MET A 100 -2.08 -12.25 -6.11
N ASP A 101 -1.87 -13.45 -5.55
CA ASP A 101 -2.93 -14.30 -5.04
C ASP A 101 -3.11 -14.05 -3.53
N MET A 102 -4.07 -13.19 -3.20
CA MET A 102 -4.34 -12.81 -1.80
C MET A 102 -4.72 -14.02 -0.93
N GLN A 103 -5.46 -15.00 -1.45
CA GLN A 103 -5.83 -16.17 -0.66
C GLN A 103 -4.60 -17.01 -0.30
N LYS A 104 -3.67 -17.15 -1.24
CA LYS A 104 -2.40 -17.85 -1.00
C LYS A 104 -1.57 -17.14 0.08
N VAL A 105 -1.43 -15.81 -0.02
CA VAL A 105 -0.68 -15.01 0.95
C VAL A 105 -1.30 -15.14 2.35
N VAL A 106 -2.61 -14.90 2.48
CA VAL A 106 -3.36 -14.99 3.75
C VAL A 106 -3.28 -16.40 4.34
N LYS A 107 -3.38 -17.46 3.53
CA LYS A 107 -3.28 -18.85 4.02
C LYS A 107 -1.88 -19.19 4.53
N SER A 108 -0.83 -18.62 3.94
CA SER A 108 0.56 -18.93 4.28
C SER A 108 1.06 -18.25 5.57
N ARG A 109 0.37 -17.19 6.02
CA ARG A 109 0.77 -16.38 7.19
C ARG A 109 -0.22 -16.52 8.34
N SER A 110 0.27 -16.33 9.56
CA SER A 110 -0.54 -16.20 10.76
C SER A 110 -0.37 -14.80 11.31
N ILE A 111 -1.46 -14.04 11.40
CA ILE A 111 -1.47 -12.72 12.02
C ILE A 111 -1.42 -12.89 13.53
N LEU A 112 -0.50 -12.18 14.18
CA LEU A 112 -0.32 -12.16 15.63
C LEU A 112 -0.96 -10.92 16.25
N TYR A 113 -0.81 -9.77 15.58
CA TYR A 113 -1.36 -8.49 16.03
C TYR A 113 -1.60 -7.54 14.86
N VAL A 114 -2.61 -6.68 14.97
CA VAL A 114 -2.91 -5.63 13.99
C VAL A 114 -3.08 -4.32 14.75
N GLU A 115 -2.31 -3.32 14.34
CA GLU A 115 -2.52 -1.92 14.72
C GLU A 115 -3.30 -1.24 13.60
N ALA A 116 -4.58 -0.96 13.86
CA ALA A 116 -5.43 -0.21 12.95
C ALA A 116 -4.89 1.20 12.72
N PHE A 117 -5.28 1.82 11.60
CA PHE A 117 -4.78 3.14 11.22
C PHE A 117 -5.02 4.18 12.32
N ASN A 118 -3.95 4.80 12.80
CA ASN A 118 -3.99 5.87 13.79
C ASN A 118 -3.80 7.23 13.07
N SER A 119 -4.71 8.17 13.28
CA SER A 119 -4.68 9.48 12.60
C SER A 119 -3.52 10.38 13.02
N GLN A 120 -3.01 10.22 14.25
CA GLN A 120 -1.85 10.96 14.74
C GLN A 120 -0.56 10.39 14.17
N LYS A 121 -0.39 9.06 14.20
CA LYS A 121 0.79 8.37 13.63
C LYS A 121 0.76 8.27 12.11
N LYS A 122 -0.42 8.44 11.49
CA LYS A 122 -0.71 8.29 10.04
C LYS A 122 -0.20 6.98 9.44
N ARG A 123 -0.22 5.88 10.22
CA ARG A 123 0.21 4.54 9.80
C ARG A 123 -0.67 3.47 10.44
N SER A 124 -0.64 2.27 9.85
CA SER A 124 -1.17 1.02 10.37
C SER A 124 -0.10 -0.06 10.27
N GLY A 125 -0.17 -1.07 11.14
CA GLY A 125 0.84 -2.12 11.23
C GLY A 125 0.23 -3.50 11.40
N VAL A 126 0.92 -4.53 10.92
CA VAL A 126 0.58 -5.93 11.16
C VAL A 126 1.82 -6.71 11.58
N LEU A 127 1.67 -7.50 12.64
CA LEU A 127 2.66 -8.46 13.10
C LEU A 127 2.21 -9.85 12.69
N MET A 128 3.09 -10.63 12.08
CA MET A 128 2.75 -11.94 11.53
C MET A 128 3.92 -12.91 11.58
N LYS A 129 3.62 -14.20 11.41
CA LYS A 129 4.62 -15.26 11.26
C LYS A 129 4.31 -16.15 10.05
N ARG A 130 5.33 -16.82 9.50
CA ARG A 130 5.10 -17.91 8.54
C ARG A 130 4.42 -19.06 9.27
N LYS A 131 3.48 -19.76 8.63
CA LYS A 131 2.93 -20.99 9.22
C LYS A 131 3.91 -22.15 9.15
N ALA A 132 4.78 -22.15 8.14
CA ALA A 132 5.79 -23.19 7.93
C ALA A 132 7.05 -23.01 8.79
N ASP A 133 7.34 -21.79 9.25
CA ASP A 133 8.48 -21.46 10.09
C ASP A 133 8.00 -20.64 11.29
N ASN A 134 8.12 -21.22 12.49
CA ASN A 134 7.57 -20.66 13.71
C ASN A 134 8.56 -19.73 14.44
N ASN A 135 9.77 -19.55 13.92
CA ASN A 135 10.84 -18.82 14.62
C ASN A 135 10.98 -17.36 14.19
N THR A 136 10.45 -16.96 13.04
CA THR A 136 10.63 -15.61 12.52
C THR A 136 9.32 -14.83 12.51
N ILE A 137 9.25 -13.77 13.34
CA ILE A 137 8.16 -12.81 13.32
C ILE A 137 8.51 -11.69 12.35
N GLN A 138 7.55 -11.25 11.55
CA GLN A 138 7.69 -10.14 10.61
C GLN A 138 6.65 -9.07 10.95
N ALA A 139 7.09 -7.82 11.02
CA ALA A 139 6.23 -6.67 11.09
C ALA A 139 6.16 -5.98 9.72
N HIS A 140 4.97 -5.56 9.32
CA HIS A 140 4.73 -4.76 8.11
C HIS A 140 3.98 -3.49 8.47
N TRP A 141 4.47 -2.37 7.96
CA TRP A 141 3.91 -1.04 8.15
C TRP A 141 3.42 -0.47 6.83
N LYS A 142 2.31 0.28 6.90
CA LYS A 142 1.71 1.00 5.78
C LYS A 142 1.25 2.36 6.28
N GLY A 143 1.60 3.44 5.61
CA GLY A 143 1.21 4.77 6.07
C GLY A 143 1.61 5.89 5.14
N ALA A 144 1.45 7.12 5.62
CA ALA A 144 1.96 8.31 4.93
C ALA A 144 3.47 8.16 4.70
N ALA A 145 3.93 8.41 3.47
CA ALA A 145 5.29 8.08 3.07
C ALA A 145 6.37 8.73 3.95
N GLU A 146 6.20 9.99 4.33
CA GLU A 146 7.12 10.73 5.22
C GLU A 146 7.21 10.09 6.60
N MET A 147 6.08 9.61 7.14
CA MET A 147 6.05 8.97 8.46
C MET A 147 6.81 7.65 8.43
N ILE A 148 6.55 6.82 7.41
CA ILE A 148 7.22 5.53 7.24
C ILE A 148 8.72 5.72 7.00
N LEU A 149 9.11 6.66 6.13
CA LEU A 149 10.51 6.97 5.85
C LEU A 149 11.27 7.35 7.13
N ALA A 150 10.65 8.11 8.03
CA ALA A 150 11.28 8.51 9.29
C ALA A 150 11.64 7.33 10.22
N MET A 151 11.00 6.17 10.04
CA MET A 151 11.27 4.94 10.82
C MET A 151 12.29 4.01 10.15
N CYS A 152 12.62 4.25 8.88
CA CYS A 152 13.43 3.33 8.10
C CYS A 152 14.93 3.67 8.22
N THR A 153 15.75 2.63 8.43
CA THR A 153 17.21 2.73 8.44
C THR A 153 17.86 2.12 7.18
N SER A 154 17.07 1.41 6.37
CA SER A 154 17.53 0.72 5.17
C SER A 154 16.38 0.54 4.18
N TYR A 155 16.71 0.27 2.92
CA TYR A 155 15.74 0.00 1.86
C TYR A 155 16.22 -1.13 0.94
N TYR A 156 15.32 -1.68 0.14
CA TYR A 156 15.64 -2.70 -0.86
C TYR A 156 15.84 -2.09 -2.24
N SER A 157 16.87 -2.57 -2.94
CA SER A 157 16.96 -2.43 -4.39
C SER A 157 16.08 -3.45 -5.11
N ALA A 158 15.82 -3.24 -6.40
CA ALA A 158 15.06 -4.18 -7.22
C ALA A 158 15.68 -5.60 -7.25
N SER A 159 17.00 -5.73 -7.13
CA SER A 159 17.69 -7.02 -7.08
C SER A 159 17.53 -7.76 -5.74
N GLY A 160 16.97 -7.11 -4.72
CA GLY A 160 16.80 -7.68 -3.38
C GLY A 160 17.96 -7.41 -2.42
N LEU A 161 18.95 -6.60 -2.80
CA LEU A 161 19.99 -6.15 -1.89
C LEU A 161 19.42 -5.12 -0.91
N VAL A 162 19.71 -5.31 0.37
CA VAL A 162 19.44 -4.34 1.44
C VAL A 162 20.54 -3.29 1.45
N ILE A 163 20.16 -2.03 1.35
CA ILE A 163 21.06 -0.88 1.34
C ILE A 163 20.74 -0.03 2.57
N ASN A 164 21.77 0.30 3.35
CA ASN A 164 21.63 1.21 4.47
C ASN A 164 21.31 2.62 3.97
N MET A 165 20.36 3.27 4.62
CA MET A 165 19.92 4.60 4.25
C MET A 165 20.83 5.62 4.94
N ASP A 166 21.72 6.23 4.18
CA ASP A 166 22.48 7.40 4.62
C ASP A 166 21.64 8.68 4.47
N ASP A 167 22.18 9.81 4.94
CA ASP A 167 21.48 11.10 4.87
C ASP A 167 21.19 11.50 3.41
N ASN A 168 22.08 11.16 2.48
CA ASN A 168 21.88 11.45 1.07
C ASN A 168 20.71 10.63 0.47
N ALA A 169 20.65 9.33 0.74
CA ALA A 169 19.54 8.47 0.33
C ALA A 169 18.23 8.94 0.94
N LYS A 170 18.23 9.31 2.23
CA LYS A 170 17.06 9.87 2.91
C LYS A 170 16.56 11.15 2.23
N MET A 171 17.46 12.08 1.91
CA MET A 171 17.12 13.29 1.15
C MET A 171 16.54 12.97 -0.23
N ARG A 172 17.07 11.95 -0.94
CA ARG A 172 16.51 11.52 -2.23
C ARG A 172 15.10 10.97 -2.09
N PHE A 173 14.82 10.16 -1.06
CA PHE A 173 13.46 9.70 -0.77
C PHE A 173 12.50 10.86 -0.46
N GLU A 174 12.94 11.84 0.33
CA GLU A 174 12.15 13.04 0.62
C GLU A 174 11.82 13.81 -0.67
N GLN A 175 12.78 13.97 -1.57
CA GLN A 175 12.57 14.60 -2.88
C GLN A 175 11.59 13.82 -3.76
N ILE A 176 11.67 12.48 -3.78
CA ILE A 176 10.73 11.62 -4.52
C ILE A 176 9.30 11.83 -3.98
N ILE A 177 9.14 11.79 -2.66
CA ILE A 177 7.84 11.98 -1.99
C ILE A 177 7.28 13.38 -2.29
N GLN A 178 8.12 14.42 -2.17
CA GLN A 178 7.72 15.80 -2.48
C GLN A 178 7.35 15.97 -3.95
N GLY A 179 8.08 15.36 -4.89
CA GLY A 179 7.76 15.39 -6.31
C GLY A 179 6.43 14.71 -6.65
N MET A 180 6.13 13.60 -6.00
CA MET A 180 4.81 12.95 -6.11
C MET A 180 3.69 13.82 -5.52
N ALA A 181 3.91 14.40 -4.34
CA ALA A 181 2.95 15.29 -3.69
C ALA A 181 2.68 16.56 -4.52
N ALA A 182 3.71 17.16 -5.12
CA ALA A 182 3.59 18.30 -6.04
C ALA A 182 2.77 17.96 -7.29
N SER A 183 2.79 16.69 -7.71
CA SER A 183 1.92 16.15 -8.77
C SER A 183 0.50 15.82 -8.28
N SER A 184 0.11 16.30 -7.09
CA SER A 184 -1.18 16.02 -6.43
C SER A 184 -1.44 14.53 -6.16
N LEU A 185 -0.38 13.71 -6.04
CA LEU A 185 -0.51 12.30 -5.70
C LEU A 185 -0.50 12.10 -4.19
N ARG A 186 -1.27 11.12 -3.72
CA ARG A 186 -1.21 10.64 -2.35
C ARG A 186 -0.06 9.64 -2.21
N CYS A 187 0.94 9.97 -1.42
CA CYS A 187 2.12 9.11 -1.20
C CYS A 187 1.90 8.16 -0.03
N ILE A 188 1.90 6.86 -0.31
CA ILE A 188 1.81 5.79 0.68
C ILE A 188 3.08 4.95 0.58
N ALA A 189 3.72 4.70 1.71
CA ALA A 189 4.89 3.83 1.76
C ALA A 189 4.61 2.57 2.57
N PHE A 190 5.40 1.54 2.27
CA PHE A 190 5.42 0.26 2.95
C PHE A 190 6.82 0.03 3.53
N ALA A 191 6.88 -0.52 4.73
CA ALA A 191 8.12 -0.94 5.36
C ALA A 191 7.92 -2.27 6.06
N HIS A 192 8.99 -3.03 6.23
CA HIS A 192 8.94 -4.26 7.02
C HIS A 192 10.19 -4.41 7.90
N LYS A 193 10.07 -5.24 8.93
CA LYS A 193 11.15 -5.63 9.82
C LYS A 193 11.00 -7.08 10.21
N GLU A 194 12.09 -7.86 10.12
CA GLU A 194 12.14 -9.23 10.62
C GLU A 194 12.66 -9.21 12.07
N ILE A 195 12.08 -10.03 12.94
CA ILE A 195 12.46 -10.19 14.34
C ILE A 195 13.02 -11.61 14.52
N PRO A 196 14.30 -11.76 14.89
CA PRO A 196 14.88 -13.04 15.25
C PRO A 196 14.17 -13.66 16.47
N ALA A 197 14.16 -14.99 16.57
CA ALA A 197 13.54 -15.71 17.70
C ALA A 197 14.06 -15.26 19.07
N GLU A 198 15.33 -14.84 19.14
CA GLU A 198 16.01 -14.43 20.36
C GLU A 198 15.42 -13.15 20.99
N GLU A 199 14.91 -12.22 20.17
CA GLU A 199 14.26 -10.98 20.63
C GLU A 199 12.77 -11.20 21.01
N GLN A 200 12.21 -12.38 20.72
CA GLN A 200 10.81 -12.71 20.98
C GLN A 200 10.57 -13.26 22.41
N VAL A 201 11.64 -13.65 23.12
CA VAL A 201 11.57 -14.35 24.40
C VAL A 201 11.05 -13.47 25.54
N ASP A 202 11.18 -12.15 25.41
CA ASP A 202 10.87 -11.20 26.48
C ASP A 202 9.41 -10.69 26.46
N GLU A 203 8.66 -10.91 25.37
CA GLU A 203 7.33 -10.29 25.19
C GLU A 203 6.27 -11.27 24.68
N ARG A 204 5.44 -11.77 25.60
CA ARG A 204 4.11 -12.33 25.25
C ARG A 204 3.13 -11.24 24.77
N ASP A 205 3.51 -9.97 24.91
CA ASP A 205 2.72 -8.82 24.47
C ASP A 205 3.13 -8.37 23.05
N HIS A 206 2.47 -8.94 22.05
CA HIS A 206 2.67 -8.59 20.64
C HIS A 206 2.45 -7.10 20.34
N LYS A 207 1.73 -6.36 21.18
CA LYS A 207 1.55 -4.91 21.04
C LYS A 207 2.80 -4.14 21.44
N ALA A 208 3.51 -4.59 22.47
CA ALA A 208 4.79 -4.00 22.88
C ALA A 208 5.85 -4.23 21.80
N LEU A 209 5.89 -5.44 21.22
CA LEU A 209 6.82 -5.78 20.14
C LEU A 209 6.64 -4.86 18.94
N LEU A 210 5.39 -4.65 18.50
CA LEU A 210 5.10 -3.76 17.38
C LEU A 210 5.45 -2.30 17.72
N LYS A 211 5.17 -1.84 18.94
CA LYS A 211 5.52 -0.47 19.39
C LYS A 211 7.02 -0.20 19.53
N LYS A 212 7.87 -1.21 19.75
CA LYS A 212 9.33 -1.03 19.74
C LYS A 212 9.87 -0.75 18.33
N MET A 213 9.04 -0.91 17.31
CA MET A 213 9.38 -0.70 15.90
C MET A 213 8.85 0.62 15.34
N ASP A 214 8.15 1.37 16.18
CA ASP A 214 7.55 2.67 15.88
C ASP A 214 8.57 3.81 15.92
#